data_AF-A0A368N4E6-F1
#
_entry.id   AF-A0A368N4E6-F1
#
_cell.length_a   1.000
_cell.length_b   1.000
_cell.length_c   1.000
_cell.angle_alpha   90.00
_cell.angle_beta   90.00
_cell.angle_gamma   90.00
#
_symmetry.space_group_name_H-M   'P 1'
#
loop_
_entity.id
_entity.type
_entity.pdbx_description
1 polymer ?
#
loop_
_entity_poly.entity_id
_entity_poly.type
_entity_poly.pdbx_seq_one_letter_code
_entity_poly.pdbx_strand_id
1 'polypeptide(L)'
;MIVREAHIVTSDTFSRLAMIDATYRLGLSASPYREDGREEYIFSLTGVPVGVDWQDLAAHGVVDYPEVWVYLYTTNRQRKEDIKEIAANKQGQGLIYCDSLEDGEK
;
A
#
# COMPACT_ATOMS: atom_id res chain seq x y z
N MET A 1 -11.92 -4.97 -19.76
CA MET A 1 -11.48 -5.58 -18.49
C MET A 1 -10.72 -4.56 -17.68
N ILE A 2 -11.09 -4.37 -16.41
CA ILE A 2 -10.40 -3.46 -15.49
C ILE A 2 -9.85 -4.31 -14.35
N VAL A 3 -8.55 -4.20 -14.08
CA VAL A 3 -7.86 -4.90 -12.99
C VAL A 3 -7.38 -3.86 -11.98
N ARG A 4 -7.81 -3.99 -10.72
CA ARG A 4 -7.31 -3.19 -9.60
C ARG A 4 -6.14 -3.89 -8.93
N GLU A 5 -5.24 -3.12 -8.33
CA GLU A 5 -3.97 -3.62 -7.82
C GLU A 5 -3.24 -4.48 -8.86
N ALA A 6 -3.07 -3.93 -10.05
CA ALA A 6 -2.59 -4.64 -11.22
C ALA A 6 -1.20 -5.29 -11.01
N HIS A 7 -0.41 -4.80 -10.06
CA HIS A 7 0.83 -5.46 -9.64
C HIS A 7 0.60 -6.90 -9.14
N ILE A 8 -0.59 -7.28 -8.68
CA ILE A 8 -0.94 -8.65 -8.25
C ILE A 8 -1.15 -9.59 -9.45
N VAL A 9 -1.50 -9.05 -10.63
CA VAL A 9 -1.88 -9.85 -11.81
C VAL A 9 -0.73 -10.70 -12.33
N THR A 10 0.52 -10.38 -11.98
CA THR A 10 1.71 -11.13 -12.38
C THR A 10 1.96 -12.39 -11.55
N SER A 11 1.15 -12.63 -10.52
CA SER A 11 1.20 -13.86 -9.74
C SER A 11 0.73 -15.07 -10.53
N ASP A 12 1.20 -16.26 -10.15
CA ASP A 12 0.91 -17.50 -10.87
C ASP A 12 -0.62 -17.79 -10.94
N THR A 13 -1.36 -17.41 -9.90
CA THR A 13 -2.82 -17.60 -9.88
C THR A 13 -3.56 -16.52 -10.67
N PHE A 14 -3.25 -15.24 -10.46
CA PHE A 14 -4.00 -14.14 -11.04
C PHE A 14 -3.60 -13.80 -12.49
N SER A 15 -2.46 -14.29 -12.98
CA SER A 15 -2.04 -14.16 -14.38
C SER A 15 -3.07 -14.71 -15.37
N ARG A 16 -3.88 -15.68 -14.94
CA ARG A 16 -5.00 -16.22 -15.72
C ARG A 16 -6.03 -15.15 -16.10
N LEU A 17 -6.18 -14.07 -15.31
CA LEU A 17 -7.05 -12.94 -15.64
C LEU A 17 -6.57 -12.25 -16.93
N ALA A 18 -5.27 -12.25 -17.20
CA ALA A 18 -4.72 -11.70 -18.44
C ALA A 18 -5.06 -12.54 -19.68
N MET A 19 -5.59 -13.76 -19.52
CA MET A 19 -6.04 -14.61 -20.62
C MET A 19 -7.52 -14.43 -20.96
N ILE A 20 -8.26 -13.63 -20.19
CA ILE A 20 -9.64 -13.30 -20.52
C ILE A 20 -9.65 -12.46 -21.80
N ASP A 21 -10.38 -12.94 -22.81
CA ASP A 21 -10.59 -12.22 -24.05
C ASP A 21 -11.39 -10.94 -23.76
N ALA A 22 -10.74 -9.80 -23.95
CA ALA A 22 -11.29 -8.49 -23.67
C ALA A 22 -10.77 -7.52 -24.71
N THR A 23 -11.68 -6.87 -25.43
CA THR A 23 -11.35 -5.88 -26.46
C THR A 23 -10.50 -4.73 -25.91
N TYR A 24 -10.72 -4.35 -24.65
CA TYR A 24 -9.97 -3.31 -23.95
C TYR A 24 -9.54 -3.78 -22.56
N ARG A 25 -8.34 -3.38 -22.14
CA ARG A 25 -7.76 -3.72 -20.85
C ARG A 25 -7.17 -2.48 -20.17
N LEU A 26 -7.41 -2.34 -18.87
CA LEU A 26 -6.85 -1.30 -18.04
C LEU A 26 -6.36 -1.90 -16.72
N GLY A 27 -5.06 -1.79 -16.45
CA GLY A 27 -4.44 -2.15 -15.18
C GLY A 27 -4.25 -0.90 -14.32
N LEU A 28 -4.86 -0.89 -13.12
CA LEU A 28 -4.74 0.19 -12.16
C LEU A 28 -3.83 -0.28 -11.02
N SER A 29 -2.69 0.38 -10.81
CA SER A 29 -1.80 0.11 -9.68
C SER A 29 -1.37 1.44 -9.06
N ALA A 30 -1.43 1.53 -7.72
CA ALA A 30 -0.84 2.64 -6.99
C ALA A 30 0.70 2.58 -7.02
N SER A 31 1.25 1.38 -6.93
CA SER A 31 2.68 1.11 -7.04
C SER A 31 2.92 0.03 -8.10
N PRO A 32 3.53 0.34 -9.25
CA PRO A 32 3.92 -0.67 -10.23
C PRO A 32 5.30 -1.28 -9.87
N TYR A 33 5.46 -1.66 -8.60
CA TYR A 33 6.68 -2.26 -8.06
C TYR A 33 6.35 -3.61 -7.42
N ARG A 34 7.29 -4.55 -7.53
CA ARG A 34 7.18 -5.89 -6.92
C ARG A 34 8.51 -6.29 -6.30
N GLU A 35 8.44 -7.08 -5.24
CA GLU A 35 9.62 -7.56 -4.52
C GLU A 35 10.22 -8.85 -5.12
N ASP A 36 9.51 -9.51 -6.03
CA ASP A 36 9.92 -10.78 -6.65
C ASP A 36 10.56 -10.63 -8.04
N GLY A 37 10.84 -9.40 -8.47
CA GLY A 37 11.52 -9.11 -9.74
C GLY A 37 10.68 -9.41 -10.99
N ARG A 38 9.35 -9.37 -10.88
CA ARG A 38 8.39 -9.61 -11.98
C ARG A 38 7.58 -8.36 -12.35
N GLU A 39 8.07 -7.18 -12.02
CA GLU A 39 7.43 -5.89 -12.27
C GLU A 39 7.16 -5.63 -13.75
N GLU A 40 8.02 -6.10 -14.66
CA GLU A 40 7.88 -5.95 -16.11
C GLU A 40 6.65 -6.68 -16.66
N TYR A 41 6.20 -7.74 -15.99
CA TYR A 41 4.99 -8.46 -16.36
C TYR A 41 3.73 -7.64 -16.12
N ILE A 42 3.76 -6.63 -15.24
CA ILE A 42 2.62 -5.75 -15.02
C ILE A 42 2.26 -5.08 -16.35
N PHE A 43 3.25 -4.45 -16.98
CA PHE A 43 3.07 -3.74 -18.25
C PHE A 43 2.84 -4.71 -19.42
N SER A 44 3.50 -5.86 -19.41
CA SER A 44 3.31 -6.89 -20.45
C SER A 44 1.88 -7.45 -20.45
N LEU A 45 1.27 -7.63 -19.28
CA LEU A 45 -0.06 -8.22 -19.14
C LEU A 45 -1.21 -7.20 -19.19
N THR A 46 -0.94 -5.94 -18.85
CA THR A 46 -1.99 -4.90 -18.72
C THR A 46 -1.90 -3.78 -19.74
N GLY A 47 -0.74 -3.55 -20.34
CA GLY A 47 -0.51 -2.51 -21.34
C GLY A 47 0.59 -1.51 -20.96
N VAL A 48 0.75 -0.49 -21.81
CA VAL A 48 1.77 0.55 -21.64
C VAL A 48 1.51 1.34 -20.35
N PRO A 49 2.54 1.61 -19.52
CA PRO A 49 2.38 2.43 -18.32
C PRO A 49 1.93 3.84 -18.68
N VAL A 50 0.92 4.30 -17.97
CA VAL A 50 0.47 5.70 -17.99
C VAL A 50 0.37 6.13 -16.53
N GLY A 51 1.17 7.10 -16.11
CA GLY A 51 1.25 7.56 -14.74
C GLY A 51 1.84 8.95 -14.64
N VAL A 52 1.55 9.62 -13.53
CA VAL A 52 2.07 10.94 -13.17
C VAL A 52 3.07 10.76 -12.03
N ASP A 53 4.15 11.54 -12.03
CA ASP A 53 5.13 11.52 -10.95
C ASP A 53 4.48 11.92 -9.62
N TRP A 54 4.87 11.27 -8.52
CA TRP A 54 4.37 11.61 -7.19
C TRP A 54 4.68 13.05 -6.80
N GLN A 55 5.86 13.55 -7.18
CA GLN A 55 6.29 14.93 -6.94
C GLN A 55 5.40 15.91 -7.70
N ASP A 56 5.00 15.58 -8.93
CA ASP A 56 4.06 16.40 -9.70
C ASP A 56 2.69 16.45 -9.03
N LEU A 57 2.18 15.31 -8.56
CA LEU A 57 0.91 15.25 -7.84
C LEU A 57 0.94 16.08 -6.56
N ALA A 58 2.04 16.03 -5.82
CA ALA A 58 2.24 16.83 -4.61
C ALA A 58 2.34 18.33 -4.94
N ALA A 59 3.07 18.70 -5.99
CA ALA A 59 3.20 20.09 -6.42
C ALA A 59 1.85 20.71 -6.86
N HIS A 60 0.93 19.89 -7.39
CA HIS A 60 -0.42 20.32 -7.76
C HIS A 60 -1.42 20.25 -6.58
N GLY A 61 -0.99 19.87 -5.38
CA GLY A 61 -1.86 19.76 -4.20
C GLY A 61 -2.89 18.64 -4.29
N VAL A 62 -2.65 17.62 -5.13
CA VAL A 62 -3.53 16.44 -5.26
C VAL A 62 -3.27 15.45 -4.13
N VAL A 63 -2.02 15.39 -3.63
CA VAL A 63 -1.60 14.52 -2.53
C VAL A 63 -0.75 15.32 -1.55
N ASP A 64 -0.86 14.99 -0.26
CA ASP A 64 -0.03 15.54 0.82
C ASP A 64 0.96 14.50 1.32
N TYR A 65 2.10 14.97 1.86
CA TYR A 65 3.03 14.11 2.58
C TYR A 65 2.55 13.90 4.02
N PRO A 66 2.30 12.65 4.45
CA PRO A 66 1.93 12.39 5.83
C PRO A 66 3.14 12.64 6.75
N GLU A 67 2.87 13.18 7.95
CA GLU A 67 3.89 13.24 9.00
C GLU A 67 4.15 11.84 9.56
N VAL A 68 5.42 11.42 9.58
CA VAL A 68 5.84 10.11 10.08
C VAL A 68 6.74 10.30 11.29
N TRP A 69 6.30 9.74 12.43
CA TRP A 69 7.04 9.77 13.69
C TRP A 69 7.59 8.37 14.00
N VAL A 70 8.90 8.27 14.23
CA VAL A 70 9.56 7.01 14.59
C VAL A 70 10.00 7.08 16.05
N TYR A 71 9.37 6.26 16.90
CA TYR A 71 9.68 6.16 18.31
C TYR A 71 10.50 4.89 18.58
N LEU A 72 11.63 5.04 19.27
CA LEU A 72 12.52 3.93 19.63
C LEU A 72 12.33 3.58 21.11
N TYR A 73 12.11 2.31 21.40
CA TYR A 73 11.86 1.82 22.76
C TYR A 73 12.88 0.75 23.14
N THR A 74 13.33 0.78 24.40
CA THR A 74 14.20 -0.26 24.96
C THR A 74 13.42 -1.41 25.59
N THR A 75 12.17 -1.16 25.99
CA THR A 75 11.30 -2.16 26.62
C THR A 75 9.89 -2.13 26.04
N ASN A 76 9.25 -3.31 25.96
CA ASN A 76 7.86 -3.43 25.52
C ASN A 76 6.87 -2.73 26.46
N ARG A 77 7.19 -2.62 27.75
CA ARG A 77 6.34 -1.91 28.71
C ARG A 77 6.24 -0.42 28.35
N GLN A 78 7.38 0.23 28.12
CA GLN A 78 7.42 1.64 27.72
C GLN A 78 6.67 1.86 26.41
N ARG A 79 6.92 1.02 25.39
CA ARG A 79 6.19 1.05 24.11
C ARG A 79 4.67 1.04 24.31
N LYS A 80 4.15 0.18 25.19
CA LYS A 80 2.71 0.05 25.46
C LYS A 80 2.13 1.26 26.20
N GLU A 81 2.87 1.81 27.16
CA GLU A 81 2.45 3.02 27.90
C GLU A 81 2.35 4.22 26.95
N ASP A 82 3.38 4.45 26.13
CA ASP A 82 3.43 5.57 25.20
C ASP A 82 2.39 5.44 24.09
N ILE A 83 2.13 4.24 23.54
CA ILE A 83 1.05 4.03 22.56
C ILE A 83 -0.32 4.38 23.16
N LYS A 84 -0.57 4.02 24.43
CA LYS A 84 -1.83 4.37 25.12
C LYS A 84 -1.98 5.87 25.30
N GLU A 85 -0.89 6.56 25.65
CA GLU A 85 -0.89 8.02 25.76
C GLU A 85 -1.13 8.69 24.40
N ILE A 86 -0.44 8.26 23.34
CA ILE A 86 -0.63 8.77 21.97
C ILE A 86 -2.08 8.56 21.53
N ALA A 87 -2.64 7.37 21.79
CA ALA A 87 -4.03 7.07 21.44
C ALA A 87 -5.03 7.92 22.22
N ALA A 88 -4.78 8.17 23.51
CA ALA A 88 -5.65 9.00 24.35
C ALA A 88 -5.62 10.48 23.96
N ASN A 89 -4.46 10.98 23.51
CA ASN A 89 -4.27 12.38 23.12
C ASN A 89 -4.57 12.64 21.63
N LYS A 90 -4.81 11.59 20.83
CA LYS A 90 -5.11 11.73 19.41
C LYS A 90 -6.44 12.45 19.20
N GLN A 91 -6.44 13.41 18.28
CA GLN A 91 -7.66 14.02 17.78
C GLN A 91 -8.25 13.18 16.64
N GLY A 92 -9.54 12.87 16.72
CA GLY A 92 -10.27 12.12 15.70
C GLY A 92 -10.05 10.61 15.77
N GLN A 93 -10.41 9.91 14.69
CA GLN A 93 -10.31 8.47 14.61
C GLN A 93 -8.86 8.02 14.39
N GLY A 94 -8.47 6.92 15.03
CA GLY A 94 -7.17 6.29 14.88
C GLY A 94 -7.29 4.78 14.78
N LEU A 95 -6.31 4.18 14.11
CA LEU A 95 -6.14 2.74 14.03
C LEU A 95 -4.79 2.41 14.67
N ILE A 96 -4.81 1.49 15.64
CA ILE A 96 -3.59 0.84 16.13
C ILE A 96 -3.51 -0.52 15.44
N TYR A 97 -2.45 -0.71 14.66
CA TYR A 97 -2.17 -1.99 14.02
C TYR A 97 -1.15 -2.77 14.86
N CYS A 98 -1.44 -4.04 15.11
CA CYS A 98 -0.56 -4.99 15.77
C CYS A 98 -0.74 -6.37 15.10
N ASP A 99 0.34 -7.12 14.93
CA ASP A 99 0.29 -8.47 14.34
C ASP A 99 0.03 -9.57 15.38
N SER A 100 0.16 -9.26 16.67
CA SER A 100 0.06 -10.20 17.78
C SER A 100 -1.24 -10.02 18.55
N LEU A 101 -2.00 -11.12 18.69
CA LEU A 101 -3.24 -11.14 19.47
C LEU A 101 -3.00 -10.77 20.94
N GLU A 102 -1.94 -11.32 21.54
CA GLU A 102 -1.62 -11.07 22.96
C GLU A 102 -1.29 -9.59 23.25
N ASP A 103 -0.72 -8.90 22.26
CA ASP A 103 -0.41 -7.49 22.36
C ASP A 103 -1.62 -6.61 22.02
N GLY A 104 -2.51 -7.06 21.12
CA GLY A 104 -3.71 -6.31 20.72
C GLY A 104 -4.86 -6.36 21.73
N GLU A 105 -4.94 -7.40 22.57
CA GLU A 105 -5.98 -7.53 23.60
C GLU A 105 -5.72 -6.67 24.86
N LYS A 106 -4.52 -6.09 25.02
CA LYS A 106 -4.05 -5.43 26.27
C LYS A 106 -3.75 -3.94 26.12
#